data_AF-A0A9P0DQY3-F1
#
_entry.id   AF-A0A9P0DQY3-F1
#
_cell.length_a   1.000
_cell.length_b   1.000
_cell.length_c   1.000
_cell.angle_alpha   90.00
_cell.angle_beta   90.00
_cell.angle_gamma   90.00
#
_symmetry.space_group_name_H-M   'P 1'
#
loop_
_entity.id
_entity.type
_entity.pdbx_description
1 polymer ?
#
loop_
_entity_poly.entity_id
_entity_poly.type
_entity_poly.pdbx_seq_one_letter_code
_entity_poly.pdbx_strand_id
1 'polypeptide(L)'
;MKMVLSQRQREELNKAIADYLNTNGYSSALEAFKKEADMAVGEVERKYGGLLEKKWTSVVRLQKKVMELESKLNEAEKEYIEGAPTRGKRSPAEWIPRPPEKFSLTGHRAPVTRVIFHPVFSLMVSASEDATLKVWDFETGEYERTMKGHTDSIQDIAFDASGKLLASCSADMSVKLWDFQQSYECVRTMLGHDHNVSGVCFMPGGDFVVSSSRDKTIKMWEVSTGYCVKTYTGHRDWVRMVRSSPDGTLLASCSNDQTVRVWAAASKECRAELRAHDHVVECVVWAPDCAAAAINEAAGVDNKKGARAGPFLASGSRDKSIRIWDVGAGVALFVLTGHDNWVRGVVFHPGGKFLVSASDDKTLRVWDLRNKRCTKTLDAHKHFCTSLDFHKSHPYVISGSVDQTVKVWECR
;
A
#
# COMPACT_ATOMS: atom_id res chain seq x y z
N MET A 1 18.51 -37.61 -40.41
CA MET A 1 17.51 -38.58 -39.88
C MET A 1 18.23 -39.87 -39.56
N LYS A 2 18.53 -40.15 -38.28
CA LYS A 2 18.92 -41.51 -37.88
C LYS A 2 17.70 -42.40 -38.04
N MET A 3 17.79 -43.46 -38.85
CA MET A 3 16.71 -44.44 -38.95
C MET A 3 16.43 -45.02 -37.56
N VAL A 4 15.23 -44.77 -37.05
CA VAL A 4 14.85 -45.10 -35.66
C VAL A 4 14.50 -46.58 -35.49
N LEU A 5 14.29 -47.31 -36.59
CA LEU A 5 13.86 -48.70 -36.59
C LEU A 5 14.87 -49.60 -37.31
N SER A 6 15.20 -50.73 -36.70
CA SER A 6 15.98 -51.77 -37.39
C SER A 6 15.17 -52.41 -38.52
N GLN A 7 15.84 -53.01 -39.49
CA GLN A 7 15.18 -53.62 -40.65
C GLN A 7 14.13 -54.67 -40.24
N ARG A 8 14.45 -55.48 -39.22
CA ARG A 8 13.51 -56.42 -38.61
C ARG A 8 12.28 -55.76 -37.98
N GLN A 9 12.45 -54.64 -37.28
CA GLN A 9 11.34 -53.91 -36.66
C GLN A 9 10.43 -53.27 -37.72
N ARG A 10 10.98 -52.83 -38.85
CA ARG A 10 10.22 -52.31 -39.99
C ARG A 10 9.35 -53.39 -40.62
N GLU A 11 9.89 -54.58 -40.82
CA GLU A 11 9.12 -55.72 -41.35
C GLU A 11 8.00 -56.16 -40.41
N GLU A 12 8.26 -56.22 -39.10
CA GLU A 12 7.23 -56.54 -38.09
C GLU A 12 6.13 -55.47 -38.04
N LEU A 13 6.47 -54.19 -38.19
CA LEU A 13 5.50 -53.10 -38.27
C LEU A 13 4.65 -53.17 -39.54
N ASN A 14 5.28 -53.41 -40.69
CA ASN A 14 4.57 -53.54 -41.98
C ASN A 14 3.57 -54.70 -41.94
N LYS A 15 3.94 -55.84 -41.33
CA LYS A 15 3.02 -56.98 -41.14
C LYS A 15 1.84 -56.64 -40.22
N ALA A 16 2.07 -55.91 -39.14
CA ALA A 16 1.00 -55.48 -38.23
C ALA A 16 0.05 -54.44 -38.85
N ILE A 17 0.55 -53.55 -39.72
CA ILE A 17 -0.27 -52.58 -40.46
C ILE A 17 -1.13 -53.29 -41.51
N ALA A 18 -0.56 -54.24 -42.26
CA ALA A 18 -1.32 -55.02 -43.23
C ALA A 18 -2.44 -55.84 -42.58
N ASP A 19 -2.20 -56.42 -41.40
CA ASP A 19 -3.23 -57.14 -40.64
C ASP A 19 -4.36 -56.23 -40.14
N TYR A 20 -4.03 -55.02 -39.66
CA TYR A 20 -5.03 -54.02 -39.26
C TYR A 20 -5.92 -53.59 -40.44
N LEU A 21 -5.32 -53.30 -41.59
CA LEU A 21 -6.06 -52.93 -42.81
C LEU A 21 -6.97 -54.07 -43.29
N ASN A 22 -6.51 -55.32 -43.15
CA ASN A 22 -7.30 -56.50 -43.50
C ASN A 22 -8.50 -56.69 -42.55
N THR A 23 -8.25 -56.58 -41.24
CA THR A 23 -9.27 -56.79 -40.20
C THR A 23 -10.39 -55.74 -40.26
N ASN A 24 -10.05 -54.50 -40.63
CA ASN A 24 -11.02 -53.40 -40.76
C ASN A 24 -11.64 -53.27 -42.16
N GLY A 25 -11.35 -54.20 -43.07
CA GLY A 25 -12.00 -54.26 -44.39
C GLY A 25 -11.50 -53.23 -45.43
N TYR A 26 -10.35 -52.61 -45.21
CA TYR A 26 -9.76 -51.61 -46.12
C TYR A 26 -8.94 -52.27 -47.25
N SER A 27 -9.61 -53.01 -48.14
CA SER A 27 -8.99 -53.83 -49.20
C SER A 27 -8.13 -53.03 -50.20
N SER A 28 -8.61 -51.88 -50.68
CA SER A 28 -7.88 -51.03 -51.64
C SER A 28 -6.59 -50.45 -51.05
N ALA A 29 -6.62 -50.02 -49.78
CA ALA A 29 -5.46 -49.49 -49.09
C ALA A 29 -4.42 -50.59 -48.79
N LEU A 30 -4.89 -51.81 -48.50
CA LEU A 30 -4.04 -52.97 -48.25
C LEU A 30 -3.25 -53.40 -49.50
N GLU A 31 -3.88 -53.40 -50.68
CA GLU A 31 -3.19 -53.73 -51.94
C GLU A 31 -2.13 -52.69 -52.31
N ALA A 32 -2.46 -51.40 -52.16
CA ALA A 32 -1.52 -50.31 -52.37
C ALA A 32 -0.31 -50.41 -51.40
N PHE A 33 -0.58 -50.64 -50.12
CA PHE A 33 0.46 -50.76 -49.10
C PHE A 33 1.37 -51.98 -49.31
N LYS A 34 0.80 -53.14 -49.71
CA LYS A 34 1.60 -54.33 -50.04
C LYS A 34 2.57 -54.08 -51.20
N LYS A 35 2.13 -53.32 -52.21
CA LYS A 35 2.95 -52.96 -53.38
C LYS A 35 4.09 -52.00 -53.01
N GLU A 36 3.84 -51.06 -52.12
CA GLU A 36 4.83 -50.07 -51.68
C GLU A 36 5.83 -50.64 -50.66
N ALA A 37 5.40 -51.61 -49.84
CA ALA A 37 6.21 -52.22 -48.79
C ALA A 37 6.99 -53.47 -49.22
N ASP A 38 6.91 -53.88 -50.49
CA ASP A 38 7.58 -55.06 -51.09
C ASP A 38 7.42 -56.35 -50.26
N MET A 39 6.19 -56.62 -49.81
CA MET A 39 5.87 -57.80 -48.97
C MET A 39 5.47 -59.01 -49.82
N ALA A 40 6.11 -60.16 -49.57
CA ALA A 40 5.80 -61.42 -50.25
C ALA A 40 4.34 -61.87 -50.01
N VAL A 41 3.70 -62.37 -51.07
CA VAL A 41 2.30 -62.86 -51.06
C VAL A 41 2.23 -64.19 -50.32
N GLY A 42 2.01 -64.14 -49.00
CA GLY A 42 1.82 -65.28 -48.11
C GLY A 42 0.98 -64.88 -46.89
N GLU A 43 0.25 -65.85 -46.32
CA GLU A 43 -0.81 -65.64 -45.31
C GLU A 43 -0.41 -64.67 -44.20
N VAL A 44 -1.32 -63.74 -43.90
CA VAL A 44 -1.21 -62.84 -42.75
C VAL A 44 -1.19 -63.72 -41.50
N GLU A 45 0.00 -63.89 -40.91
CA GLU A 45 0.16 -64.70 -39.70
C GLU A 45 -0.73 -64.15 -38.58
N ARG A 46 -1.63 -65.00 -38.06
CA ARG A 46 -2.55 -64.73 -36.94
C ARG A 46 -1.85 -64.18 -35.68
N LYS A 47 -0.53 -64.29 -35.62
CA LYS A 47 0.36 -63.80 -34.56
C LYS A 47 0.36 -62.28 -34.41
N TYR A 48 0.05 -61.53 -35.47
CA TYR A 48 0.05 -60.05 -35.44
C TYR A 48 -1.34 -59.42 -35.21
N GLY A 49 -2.36 -60.28 -35.03
CA GLY A 49 -3.75 -59.92 -34.70
C GLY A 49 -3.88 -58.91 -33.56
N GLY A 50 -4.35 -57.70 -33.87
CA GLY A 50 -4.61 -56.64 -32.89
C GLY A 50 -3.36 -56.09 -32.20
N LEU A 51 -2.16 -56.41 -32.70
CA LEU A 51 -0.89 -55.95 -32.13
C LEU A 51 -0.73 -54.43 -32.27
N LEU A 52 -1.18 -53.86 -33.39
CA LEU A 52 -1.10 -52.42 -33.65
C LEU A 52 -1.96 -51.63 -32.66
N GLU A 53 -3.19 -52.08 -32.40
CA GLU A 53 -4.11 -51.44 -31.44
C GLU A 53 -3.59 -51.54 -30.00
N LYS A 54 -3.04 -52.70 -29.61
CA LYS A 54 -2.40 -52.89 -28.29
C LYS A 54 -1.16 -52.00 -28.12
N LYS A 55 -0.35 -51.84 -29.17
CA LYS A 55 0.80 -50.92 -29.14
C LYS A 55 0.33 -49.47 -29.13
N TRP A 56 -0.70 -49.12 -29.89
CA TRP A 56 -1.25 -47.76 -29.93
C TRP A 56 -1.83 -47.33 -28.58
N THR A 57 -2.62 -48.18 -27.92
CA THR A 57 -3.13 -47.92 -26.56
C THR A 57 -2.00 -47.76 -25.54
N SER A 58 -0.93 -48.54 -25.67
CA SER A 58 0.28 -48.39 -24.84
C SER A 58 1.00 -47.06 -25.11
N VAL A 59 1.10 -46.64 -26.37
CA VAL A 59 1.68 -45.34 -26.77
C VAL A 59 0.86 -44.18 -26.23
N VAL A 60 -0.47 -44.22 -26.33
CA VAL A 60 -1.35 -43.19 -25.76
C VAL A 60 -1.19 -43.10 -24.24
N ARG A 61 -1.10 -44.26 -23.56
CA ARG A 61 -0.83 -44.30 -22.10
C ARG A 61 0.53 -43.67 -21.76
N LEU A 62 1.57 -43.95 -22.56
CA LEU A 62 2.89 -43.37 -22.40
C LEU A 62 2.87 -41.86 -22.67
N GLN A 63 2.22 -41.38 -23.73
CA GLN A 63 2.07 -39.95 -24.02
C GLN A 63 1.35 -39.22 -22.88
N LYS A 64 0.27 -39.79 -22.35
CA LYS A 64 -0.41 -39.22 -21.18
C LYS A 64 0.51 -39.15 -19.97
N LYS A 65 1.35 -40.18 -19.77
CA LYS A 65 2.33 -40.19 -18.68
C LYS A 65 3.46 -39.19 -18.89
N VAL A 66 3.91 -39.00 -20.13
CA VAL A 66 4.90 -37.97 -20.49
C VAL A 66 4.33 -36.59 -20.20
N MET A 67 3.11 -36.28 -20.63
CA MET A 67 2.45 -35.00 -20.31
C MET A 67 2.29 -34.79 -18.80
N GLU A 68 1.91 -35.83 -18.05
CA GLU A 68 1.83 -35.75 -16.59
C GLU A 68 3.20 -35.47 -15.94
N LEU A 69 4.26 -36.11 -16.45
CA LEU A 69 5.62 -35.94 -15.96
C LEU A 69 6.22 -34.59 -16.35
N GLU A 70 5.94 -34.08 -17.56
CA GLU A 70 6.33 -32.74 -18.00
C GLU A 70 5.61 -31.67 -17.18
N SER A 71 4.33 -31.87 -16.85
CA SER A 71 3.60 -30.98 -15.92
C SER A 71 4.26 -30.97 -14.55
N LYS A 72 4.57 -32.16 -14.01
CA LYS A 72 5.25 -32.29 -12.71
C LYS A 72 6.66 -31.72 -12.72
N LEU A 73 7.38 -31.86 -13.83
CA LEU A 73 8.72 -31.30 -13.99
C LEU A 73 8.64 -29.77 -14.05
N ASN A 74 7.70 -29.21 -14.80
CA ASN A 74 7.46 -27.76 -14.82
C ASN A 74 7.03 -27.22 -13.44
N GLU A 75 6.21 -27.97 -12.70
CA GLU A 75 5.85 -27.64 -11.31
C GLU A 75 7.07 -27.68 -10.40
N ALA A 76 7.88 -28.74 -10.46
CA ALA A 76 9.09 -28.88 -9.66
C ALA A 76 10.19 -27.86 -10.04
N GLU A 77 10.33 -27.51 -11.33
CA GLU A 77 11.24 -26.46 -11.80
C GLU A 77 10.78 -25.09 -11.32
N LYS A 78 9.46 -24.81 -11.34
CA LYS A 78 8.92 -23.60 -10.71
C LYS A 78 9.21 -23.58 -9.21
N GLU A 79 8.97 -24.68 -8.50
CA GLU A 79 9.28 -24.81 -7.07
C GLU A 79 10.78 -24.66 -6.77
N TYR A 80 11.65 -25.15 -7.66
CA TYR A 80 13.10 -25.05 -7.52
C TYR A 80 13.62 -23.63 -7.78
N ILE A 81 13.08 -22.94 -8.79
CA ILE A 81 13.42 -21.55 -9.10
C ILE A 81 12.89 -20.59 -8.02
N GLU A 82 11.69 -20.84 -7.51
CA GLU A 82 11.01 -19.96 -6.56
C GLU A 82 11.41 -20.22 -5.09
N GLY A 83 12.03 -21.36 -4.77
CA GLY A 83 12.31 -21.77 -3.40
C GLY A 83 11.02 -22.01 -2.60
N ALA A 84 11.15 -22.41 -1.33
CA ALA A 84 10.02 -22.63 -0.40
C ALA A 84 8.92 -21.56 -0.57
N PRO A 85 7.61 -21.90 -0.42
CA PRO A 85 6.50 -21.12 -0.95
C PRO A 85 6.49 -19.71 -0.34
N THR A 86 7.19 -18.78 -0.98
CA THR A 86 6.98 -17.37 -0.81
C THR A 86 5.78 -17.05 -1.67
N ARG A 87 4.62 -17.28 -1.06
CA ARG A 87 3.28 -16.86 -1.49
C ARG A 87 3.41 -15.67 -2.44
N GLY A 88 3.20 -15.92 -3.74
CA GLY A 88 3.59 -15.00 -4.82
C GLY A 88 3.27 -13.55 -4.47
N LYS A 89 4.22 -12.64 -4.76
CA LYS A 89 4.16 -11.20 -4.42
C LYS A 89 2.73 -10.69 -4.52
N ARG A 90 2.03 -10.61 -3.38
CA ARG A 90 0.65 -10.13 -3.33
C ARG A 90 0.64 -8.72 -3.89
N SER A 91 -0.36 -8.44 -4.73
CA SER A 91 -0.49 -7.13 -5.34
C SER A 91 -0.50 -6.05 -4.24
N PRO A 92 0.06 -4.85 -4.51
CA PRO A 92 0.04 -3.73 -3.57
C PRO A 92 -1.35 -3.35 -3.07
N ALA A 93 -2.44 -3.86 -3.68
CA ALA A 93 -3.82 -3.63 -3.30
C ALA A 93 -4.31 -4.51 -2.13
N GLU A 94 -3.57 -5.57 -1.76
CA GLU A 94 -3.98 -6.54 -0.72
C GLU A 94 -3.07 -6.54 0.51
N TRP A 95 -2.19 -5.55 0.64
CA TRP A 95 -1.27 -5.45 1.76
C TRP A 95 -2.00 -5.06 3.04
N ILE A 96 -2.04 -5.98 3.99
CA ILE A 96 -2.64 -5.78 5.30
C ILE A 96 -1.56 -6.02 6.36
N PRO A 97 -1.34 -5.09 7.31
CA PRO A 97 -0.38 -5.30 8.38
C PRO A 97 -0.77 -6.52 9.22
N ARG A 98 0.20 -7.39 9.51
CA ARG A 98 -0.02 -8.57 10.35
C ARG A 98 0.98 -8.61 11.50
N PRO A 99 0.56 -9.10 12.67
CA PRO A 99 1.50 -9.41 13.76
C PRO A 99 2.24 -10.72 13.45
N PRO A 100 3.44 -10.92 14.03
CA PRO A 100 4.15 -10.02 14.96
C PRO A 100 4.80 -8.82 14.24
N GLU A 101 5.11 -7.76 14.99
CA GLU A 101 5.95 -6.67 14.49
C GLU A 101 7.30 -7.22 13.98
N LYS A 102 7.79 -6.67 12.87
CA LYS A 102 9.10 -7.06 12.30
C LYS A 102 10.23 -6.49 13.16
N PHE A 103 10.10 -5.21 13.51
CA PHE A 103 11.06 -4.50 14.37
C PHE A 103 10.33 -3.68 15.43
N SER A 104 10.93 -3.62 16.62
CA SER A 104 10.53 -2.74 17.71
C SER A 104 11.71 -1.86 18.08
N LEU A 105 11.74 -0.65 17.54
CA LEU A 105 12.83 0.28 17.69
C LEU A 105 12.66 1.11 18.95
N THR A 106 13.72 1.15 19.75
CA THR A 106 13.79 1.90 21.01
C THR A 106 14.97 2.86 20.94
N GLY A 107 14.78 4.07 21.45
CA GLY A 107 15.86 5.06 21.48
C GLY A 107 15.42 6.50 21.79
N HIS A 108 14.14 6.81 21.63
CA HIS A 108 13.58 8.06 22.14
C HIS A 108 13.48 8.03 23.67
N ARG A 109 13.59 9.21 24.29
CA ARG A 109 13.50 9.36 25.76
C ARG A 109 12.12 9.79 26.24
N ALA A 110 11.26 10.17 25.32
CA ALA A 110 9.92 10.68 25.56
C ALA A 110 8.95 10.09 24.51
N PRO A 111 7.63 10.31 24.64
CA PRO A 111 6.64 9.85 23.68
C PRO A 111 6.99 10.17 22.23
N VAL A 112 6.73 9.23 21.32
CA VAL A 112 6.85 9.47 19.88
C VAL A 112 5.60 10.19 19.42
N THR A 113 5.74 11.32 18.74
CA THR A 113 4.61 12.15 18.29
C THR A 113 4.22 11.83 16.85
N ARG A 114 5.20 11.68 15.96
CA ARG A 114 5.00 11.41 14.54
C ARG A 114 6.02 10.45 13.98
N VAL A 115 5.61 9.61 13.04
CA VAL A 115 6.51 8.77 12.23
C VAL A 115 6.13 8.93 10.75
N ILE A 116 7.13 8.98 9.88
CA ILE A 116 6.94 9.12 8.43
C ILE A 116 8.02 8.35 7.66
N PHE A 117 7.65 7.76 6.51
CA PHE A 117 8.60 7.17 5.58
C PHE A 117 9.27 8.21 4.69
N HIS A 118 10.53 7.97 4.33
CA HIS A 118 11.17 8.70 3.26
C HIS A 118 10.61 8.26 1.90
N PRO A 119 10.31 9.17 0.95
CA PRO A 119 9.64 8.81 -0.31
C PRO A 119 10.50 8.00 -1.29
N VAL A 120 11.84 8.04 -1.16
CA VAL A 120 12.79 7.47 -2.15
C VAL A 120 13.77 6.44 -1.56
N PHE A 121 14.08 6.55 -0.27
CA PHE A 121 15.16 5.79 0.39
C PHE A 121 14.51 4.84 1.39
N SER A 122 15.19 3.77 1.76
CA SER A 122 14.75 2.79 2.77
C SER A 122 14.78 3.32 4.20
N LEU A 123 14.51 4.61 4.39
CA LEU A 123 14.61 5.33 5.65
C LEU A 123 13.23 5.72 6.16
N MET A 124 13.13 5.83 7.48
CA MET A 124 12.00 6.44 8.15
C MET A 124 12.49 7.42 9.22
N VAL A 125 11.65 8.40 9.53
CA VAL A 125 11.95 9.42 10.54
C VAL A 125 10.88 9.40 11.61
N SER A 126 11.31 9.46 12.86
CA SER A 126 10.45 9.62 14.03
C SER A 126 10.72 10.93 14.75
N ALA A 127 9.65 11.61 15.14
CA ALA A 127 9.66 12.77 16.04
C ALA A 127 9.20 12.36 17.43
N SER A 128 9.71 13.06 18.42
CA SER A 128 9.36 12.84 19.82
C SER A 128 9.25 14.15 20.59
N GLU A 129 8.59 14.06 21.74
CA GLU A 129 8.57 15.10 22.78
C GLU A 129 9.96 15.36 23.38
N ASP A 130 10.97 14.50 23.12
CA ASP A 130 12.36 14.72 23.55
C ASP A 130 13.11 15.80 22.74
N ALA A 131 12.38 16.53 21.89
CA ALA A 131 12.89 17.54 20.97
C ALA A 131 13.89 17.03 19.91
N THR A 132 13.92 15.71 19.67
CA THR A 132 14.80 15.10 18.67
C THR A 132 14.04 14.43 17.54
N LEU A 133 14.65 14.46 16.36
CA LEU A 133 14.27 13.65 15.22
C LEU A 133 15.25 12.49 15.11
N LYS A 134 14.77 11.27 14.93
CA LYS A 134 15.63 10.09 14.70
C LYS A 134 15.36 9.50 13.34
N VAL A 135 16.44 9.14 12.66
CA VAL A 135 16.43 8.47 11.35
C VAL A 135 16.78 7.02 11.56
N TRP A 136 15.97 6.14 10.98
CA TRP A 136 16.09 4.70 11.08
C TRP A 136 16.01 4.08 9.70
N ASP A 137 16.74 3.00 9.49
CA ASP A 137 16.53 2.12 8.35
C ASP A 137 15.41 1.13 8.70
N PHE A 138 14.32 1.12 7.92
CA PHE A 138 13.18 0.25 8.19
C PHE A 138 13.37 -1.19 7.68
N GLU A 139 14.36 -1.43 6.81
CA GLU A 139 14.66 -2.77 6.30
C GLU A 139 15.52 -3.58 7.26
N THR A 140 16.54 -2.93 7.83
CA THR A 140 17.49 -3.52 8.79
C THR A 140 17.08 -3.28 10.25
N GLY A 141 16.31 -2.22 10.53
CA GLY A 141 15.99 -1.80 11.89
C GLY A 141 17.15 -1.07 12.57
N GLU A 142 18.18 -0.65 11.82
CA GLU A 142 19.33 0.06 12.38
C GLU A 142 19.03 1.54 12.62
N TYR A 143 19.59 2.07 13.70
CA TYR A 143 19.58 3.50 14.00
C TYR A 143 20.71 4.18 13.22
N GLU A 144 20.36 5.17 12.39
CA GLU A 144 21.36 5.91 11.63
C GLU A 144 21.82 7.16 12.39
N ARG A 145 20.90 8.10 12.62
CA ARG A 145 21.24 9.45 13.09
C ARG A 145 20.16 10.08 13.95
N THR A 146 20.56 11.06 14.75
CA THR A 146 19.66 11.93 15.51
C THR A 146 19.90 13.37 15.05
N MET A 147 18.85 14.05 14.63
CA MET A 147 18.88 15.48 14.32
C MET A 147 18.36 16.25 15.53
N LYS A 148 19.16 17.23 15.98
CA LYS A 148 18.88 18.07 17.14
C LYS A 148 18.91 19.53 16.72
N GLY A 149 18.03 20.33 17.31
CA GLY A 149 17.99 21.77 17.05
C GLY A 149 16.70 22.45 17.47
N HIS A 150 15.63 21.69 17.74
CA HIS A 150 14.45 22.19 18.44
C HIS A 150 14.73 22.34 19.93
N THR A 151 14.09 23.34 20.55
CA THR A 151 14.22 23.59 21.99
C THR A 151 13.12 22.94 22.80
N ASP A 152 12.02 22.54 22.16
CA ASP A 152 10.86 21.90 22.78
C ASP A 152 10.32 20.77 21.89
N SER A 153 9.33 20.05 22.40
CA SER A 153 8.65 18.89 21.84
C SER A 153 8.26 19.07 20.38
N ILE A 154 8.69 18.13 19.53
CA ILE A 154 8.35 18.12 18.10
C ILE A 154 6.97 17.48 17.94
N GLN A 155 6.07 18.11 17.18
CA GLN A 155 4.67 17.69 17.04
C GLN A 155 4.39 16.94 15.74
N ASP A 156 4.88 17.43 14.61
CA ASP A 156 4.65 16.84 13.28
C ASP A 156 5.90 16.96 12.41
N ILE A 157 5.94 16.09 11.40
CA ILE A 157 7.02 16.01 10.41
C ILE A 157 6.38 15.82 9.03
N ALA A 158 6.95 16.46 8.02
CA ALA A 158 6.60 16.22 6.62
C ALA A 158 7.85 16.19 5.73
N PHE A 159 7.87 15.29 4.76
CA PHE A 159 8.86 15.27 3.69
C PHE A 159 8.38 16.04 2.47
N ASP A 160 9.31 16.64 1.74
CA ASP A 160 9.07 17.09 0.38
C ASP A 160 8.88 15.90 -0.58
N ALA A 161 8.21 16.11 -1.71
CA ALA A 161 7.99 15.08 -2.73
C ALA A 161 9.31 14.51 -3.28
N SER A 162 10.37 15.32 -3.31
CA SER A 162 11.71 14.89 -3.72
C SER A 162 12.48 14.09 -2.65
N GLY A 163 12.03 14.14 -1.39
CA GLY A 163 12.75 13.59 -0.23
C GLY A 163 13.98 14.40 0.21
N LYS A 164 14.31 15.49 -0.47
CA LYS A 164 15.52 16.27 -0.14
C LYS A 164 15.38 17.08 1.15
N LEU A 165 14.19 17.62 1.37
CA LEU A 165 13.90 18.48 2.50
C LEU A 165 12.93 17.80 3.45
N LEU A 166 13.20 17.99 4.74
CA LEU A 166 12.32 17.60 5.83
C LEU A 166 11.88 18.86 6.56
N ALA A 167 10.58 18.99 6.84
CA ALA A 167 10.02 20.02 7.68
C ALA A 167 9.59 19.41 9.00
N SER A 168 9.97 20.05 10.11
CA SER A 168 9.49 19.69 11.45
C SER A 168 8.87 20.90 12.13
N CYS A 169 7.85 20.65 12.93
CA CYS A 169 7.23 21.68 13.76
C CYS A 169 7.29 21.33 15.24
N SER A 170 7.41 22.34 16.08
CA SER A 170 7.60 22.14 17.52
C SER A 170 6.72 23.07 18.35
N ALA A 171 6.58 22.70 19.62
CA ALA A 171 6.01 23.53 20.67
C ALA A 171 6.83 24.82 20.92
N ASP A 172 8.08 24.88 20.45
CA ASP A 172 8.95 26.07 20.46
C ASP A 172 8.50 27.20 19.52
N MET A 173 7.33 27.05 18.87
CA MET A 173 6.72 28.00 17.93
C MET A 173 7.48 28.14 16.61
N SER A 174 8.50 27.32 16.38
CA SER A 174 9.29 27.31 15.16
C SER A 174 8.91 26.16 14.23
N VAL A 175 9.08 26.42 12.93
CA VAL A 175 9.10 25.39 11.91
C VAL A 175 10.51 25.34 11.33
N LYS A 176 11.17 24.19 11.43
CA LYS A 176 12.53 24.01 10.94
C LYS A 176 12.54 23.21 9.65
N LEU A 177 13.39 23.64 8.72
CA LEU A 177 13.71 22.90 7.50
C LEU A 177 15.09 22.26 7.65
N TRP A 178 15.17 20.99 7.28
CA TRP A 178 16.37 20.18 7.35
C TRP A 178 16.72 19.67 5.97
N ASP A 179 18.00 19.68 5.65
CA ASP A 179 18.53 19.04 4.45
C ASP A 179 18.83 17.57 4.76
N PHE A 180 18.12 16.67 4.08
CA PHE A 180 18.24 15.23 4.29
C PHE A 180 19.29 14.57 3.37
N GLN A 181 19.81 15.27 2.36
CA GLN A 181 20.74 14.65 1.39
C GLN A 181 22.22 14.69 1.81
N GLN A 182 22.69 15.79 2.41
CA GLN A 182 24.13 15.99 2.62
C GLN A 182 24.52 16.11 4.09
N SER A 183 23.87 17.02 4.82
CA SER A 183 24.37 17.48 6.12
C SER A 183 23.51 17.05 7.31
N TYR A 184 22.22 16.72 7.12
CA TYR A 184 21.24 16.59 8.20
C TYR A 184 21.16 17.84 9.10
N GLU A 185 21.58 18.99 8.58
CA GLU A 185 21.59 20.25 9.29
C GLU A 185 20.30 21.03 9.06
N CYS A 186 20.00 21.91 10.01
CA CYS A 186 18.89 22.84 9.90
C CYS A 186 19.26 23.94 8.90
N VAL A 187 18.62 23.93 7.73
CA VAL A 187 18.81 24.92 6.67
C VAL A 187 18.16 26.24 7.06
N ARG A 188 16.93 26.19 7.62
CA ARG A 188 16.17 27.38 8.01
C ARG A 188 15.33 27.13 9.26
N THR A 189 15.18 28.18 10.05
CA THR A 189 14.20 28.26 11.13
C THR A 189 13.19 29.35 10.79
N MET A 190 11.94 28.96 10.60
CA MET A 190 10.83 29.85 10.28
C MET A 190 10.11 30.21 11.58
N LEU A 191 10.08 31.50 11.90
CA LEU A 191 9.48 32.06 13.11
C LEU A 191 8.34 33.00 12.71
N GLY A 192 7.25 32.97 13.46
CA GLY A 192 6.11 33.87 13.24
C GLY A 192 4.75 33.33 13.68
N HIS A 193 4.69 32.12 14.25
CA HIS A 193 3.55 31.67 15.04
C HIS A 193 3.68 32.18 16.48
N ASP A 194 2.55 32.47 17.11
CA ASP A 194 2.51 33.01 18.48
C ASP A 194 2.32 31.91 19.55
N HIS A 195 2.17 30.66 19.12
CA HIS A 195 1.99 29.50 20.00
C HIS A 195 2.44 28.20 19.30
N ASN A 196 2.55 27.11 20.08
CA ASN A 196 2.81 25.73 19.65
C ASN A 196 2.26 25.39 18.25
N VAL A 197 3.17 24.96 17.36
CA VAL A 197 2.87 24.50 16.00
C VAL A 197 2.66 23.00 16.02
N SER A 198 1.42 22.57 15.76
CA SER A 198 1.01 21.17 15.91
C SER A 198 0.99 20.36 14.61
N GLY A 199 1.06 21.01 13.45
CA GLY A 199 1.02 20.32 12.16
C GLY A 199 1.86 21.03 11.11
N VAL A 200 2.47 20.25 10.22
CA VAL A 200 3.25 20.76 9.08
C VAL A 200 3.04 19.89 7.85
N CYS A 201 3.06 20.49 6.66
CA CYS A 201 2.89 19.78 5.40
C CYS A 201 3.57 20.55 4.26
N PHE A 202 4.22 19.83 3.34
CA PHE A 202 4.72 20.39 2.09
C PHE A 202 3.60 20.46 1.05
N MET A 203 3.62 21.53 0.25
CA MET A 203 2.83 21.56 -0.97
C MET A 203 3.45 20.63 -2.02
N PRO A 204 2.65 20.03 -2.92
CA PRO A 204 3.16 19.08 -3.93
C PRO A 204 4.24 19.66 -4.86
N GLY A 205 4.26 20.97 -5.06
CA GLY A 205 5.30 21.66 -5.85
C GLY A 205 6.63 21.88 -5.12
N GLY A 206 6.71 21.61 -3.81
CA GLY A 206 7.93 21.79 -3.01
C GLY A 206 8.28 23.24 -2.65
N ASP A 207 7.68 24.24 -3.31
CA ASP A 207 7.99 25.66 -3.10
C ASP A 207 7.48 26.23 -1.77
N PHE A 208 6.41 25.63 -1.22
CA PHE A 208 5.73 26.14 -0.03
C PHE A 208 5.55 25.06 1.04
N VAL A 209 5.67 25.49 2.29
CA VAL A 209 5.33 24.70 3.49
C VAL A 209 4.15 25.35 4.18
N VAL A 210 3.23 24.53 4.66
CA VAL A 210 2.06 24.98 5.42
C VAL A 210 2.16 24.44 6.84
N SER A 211 1.94 25.32 7.82
CA SER A 211 1.92 24.97 9.24
C SER A 211 0.62 25.39 9.91
N SER A 212 0.22 24.63 10.91
CA SER A 212 -0.96 24.90 11.76
C SER A 212 -0.56 25.04 13.22
N SER A 213 -1.14 26.01 13.91
CA SER A 213 -0.79 26.32 15.30
C SER A 213 -2.00 26.45 16.23
N ARG A 214 -1.70 26.40 17.52
CA ARG A 214 -2.61 26.76 18.62
C ARG A 214 -3.02 28.22 18.63
N ASP A 215 -2.32 29.08 17.91
CA ASP A 215 -2.70 30.49 17.68
C ASP A 215 -3.96 30.66 16.81
N LYS A 216 -4.60 29.54 16.40
CA LYS A 216 -5.82 29.47 15.58
C LYS A 216 -5.60 29.85 14.12
N THR A 217 -4.33 30.01 13.72
CA THR A 217 -3.94 30.37 12.36
C THR A 217 -3.25 29.21 11.67
N ILE A 218 -3.33 29.25 10.34
CA ILE A 218 -2.53 28.43 9.45
C ILE A 218 -1.62 29.39 8.69
N LYS A 219 -0.33 29.09 8.60
CA LYS A 219 0.63 29.93 7.87
C LYS A 219 1.24 29.14 6.72
N MET A 220 1.42 29.81 5.59
CA MET A 220 2.14 29.30 4.43
C MET A 220 3.46 30.05 4.31
N TRP A 221 4.52 29.29 4.19
CA TRP A 221 5.90 29.74 4.16
C TRP A 221 6.51 29.38 2.82
N GLU A 222 7.28 30.30 2.26
CA GLU A 222 8.09 30.01 1.08
C GLU A 222 9.39 29.30 1.51
N VAL A 223 9.72 28.17 0.87
CA VAL A 223 10.88 27.33 1.24
C VAL A 223 12.21 28.01 0.91
N SER A 224 12.24 28.77 -0.19
CA SER A 224 13.45 29.46 -0.66
C SER A 224 13.87 30.60 0.26
N THR A 225 12.91 31.39 0.76
CA THR A 225 13.17 32.59 1.57
C THR A 225 12.94 32.37 3.07
N GLY A 226 12.07 31.43 3.44
CA GLY A 226 11.61 31.23 4.82
C GLY A 226 10.57 32.26 5.28
N TYR A 227 10.05 33.12 4.39
CA TYR A 227 9.07 34.13 4.75
C TYR A 227 7.65 33.59 4.78
N CYS A 228 6.83 34.13 5.69
CA CYS A 228 5.40 33.85 5.73
C CYS A 228 4.69 34.65 4.62
N VAL A 229 4.18 33.93 3.61
CA VAL A 229 3.50 34.52 2.44
C VAL A 229 2.01 34.71 2.72
N LYS A 230 1.39 33.73 3.40
CA LYS A 230 -0.06 33.74 3.67
C LYS A 230 -0.34 33.31 5.10
N THR A 231 -1.28 34.00 5.73
CA THR A 231 -1.90 33.57 6.99
C THR A 231 -3.39 33.36 6.72
N TYR A 232 -3.91 32.19 7.07
CA TYR A 232 -5.32 31.83 6.99
C TYR A 232 -5.89 31.90 8.41
N THR A 233 -6.95 32.69 8.57
CA THR A 233 -7.67 32.87 9.82
C THR A 233 -9.12 32.44 9.64
N GLY A 234 -9.69 31.80 10.65
CA GLY A 234 -11.12 31.46 10.63
C GLY A 234 -11.51 30.35 11.60
N HIS A 235 -10.59 29.47 11.99
CA HIS A 235 -10.82 28.55 13.09
C HIS A 235 -11.01 29.30 14.41
N ARG A 236 -11.88 28.78 15.27
CA ARG A 236 -12.22 29.43 16.56
C ARG A 236 -11.29 29.01 17.70
N ASP A 237 -10.62 27.89 17.52
CA ASP A 237 -9.75 27.24 18.49
C ASP A 237 -8.52 26.61 17.80
N TRP A 238 -7.68 25.92 18.56
CA TRP A 238 -6.43 25.29 18.14
C TRP A 238 -6.62 24.41 16.89
N VAL A 239 -5.88 24.76 15.82
CA VAL A 239 -5.78 23.95 14.60
C VAL A 239 -4.77 22.82 14.82
N ARG A 240 -5.24 21.57 14.85
CA ARG A 240 -4.45 20.39 15.16
C ARG A 240 -3.51 20.00 14.03
N MET A 241 -4.05 19.83 12.83
CA MET A 241 -3.29 19.34 11.69
C MET A 241 -3.73 20.03 10.40
N VAL A 242 -2.81 20.10 9.44
CA VAL A 242 -3.04 20.61 8.09
C VAL A 242 -2.46 19.65 7.06
N ARG A 243 -3.18 19.42 5.96
CA ARG A 243 -2.73 18.59 4.83
C ARG A 243 -3.10 19.22 3.50
N SER A 244 -2.16 19.24 2.56
CA SER A 244 -2.41 19.65 1.18
C SER A 244 -3.09 18.55 0.39
N SER A 245 -3.96 18.94 -0.53
CA SER A 245 -4.47 18.02 -1.54
C SER A 245 -3.36 17.57 -2.51
N PRO A 246 -3.49 16.41 -3.17
CA PRO A 246 -2.48 15.92 -4.12
C PRO A 246 -2.22 16.85 -5.31
N ASP A 247 -3.20 17.65 -5.70
CA ASP A 247 -3.09 18.66 -6.77
C ASP A 247 -2.55 20.02 -6.28
N GLY A 248 -2.40 20.21 -4.96
CA GLY A 248 -1.93 21.45 -4.35
C GLY A 248 -2.90 22.63 -4.44
N THR A 249 -4.14 22.42 -4.87
CA THR A 249 -5.12 23.52 -4.99
C THR A 249 -5.85 23.81 -3.67
N LEU A 250 -6.02 22.77 -2.84
CA LEU A 250 -6.78 22.80 -1.60
C LEU A 250 -5.90 22.46 -0.40
N LEU A 251 -6.26 23.03 0.75
CA LEU A 251 -5.72 22.69 2.06
C LEU A 251 -6.86 22.21 2.94
N ALA A 252 -6.66 21.13 3.66
CA ALA A 252 -7.57 20.68 4.70
C ALA A 252 -6.96 20.94 6.07
N SER A 253 -7.75 21.47 6.99
CA SER A 253 -7.35 21.65 8.38
C SER A 253 -8.38 21.08 9.34
N CYS A 254 -7.91 20.56 10.47
CA CYS A 254 -8.75 20.09 11.57
C CYS A 254 -8.47 20.90 12.83
N SER A 255 -9.47 21.05 13.70
CA SER A 255 -9.40 21.92 14.87
C SER A 255 -10.13 21.35 16.08
N ASN A 256 -9.79 21.88 17.25
CA ASN A 256 -10.52 21.68 18.50
C ASN A 256 -11.94 22.24 18.46
N ASP A 257 -12.26 23.13 17.54
CA ASP A 257 -13.62 23.65 17.31
C ASP A 257 -14.58 22.61 16.68
N GLN A 258 -14.16 21.35 16.58
CA GLN A 258 -14.91 20.21 16.04
C GLN A 258 -15.20 20.31 14.54
N THR A 259 -14.54 21.26 13.84
CA THR A 259 -14.71 21.47 12.41
C THR A 259 -13.51 20.99 11.62
N VAL A 260 -13.79 20.49 10.42
CA VAL A 260 -12.79 20.36 9.36
C VAL A 260 -13.05 21.44 8.33
N ARG A 261 -12.04 22.26 8.02
CA ARG A 261 -12.16 23.31 7.01
C ARG A 261 -11.31 22.99 5.80
N VAL A 262 -11.85 23.29 4.63
CA VAL A 262 -11.13 23.21 3.36
C VAL A 262 -10.94 24.61 2.80
N TRP A 263 -9.69 24.95 2.53
CA TRP A 263 -9.26 26.26 2.07
C TRP A 263 -8.75 26.17 0.64
N ALA A 264 -9.00 27.20 -0.15
CA ALA A 264 -8.30 27.39 -1.42
C ALA A 264 -6.89 27.96 -1.14
N ALA A 265 -5.85 27.24 -1.56
CA ALA A 265 -4.46 27.64 -1.32
C ALA A 265 -4.14 29.02 -1.95
N ALA A 266 -4.73 29.33 -3.11
CA ALA A 266 -4.55 30.58 -3.81
C ALA A 266 -5.29 31.77 -3.15
N SER A 267 -6.61 31.67 -2.98
CA SER A 267 -7.46 32.81 -2.56
C SER A 267 -7.59 33.00 -1.05
N LYS A 268 -7.13 32.05 -0.23
CA LYS A 268 -7.31 32.02 1.24
C LYS A 268 -8.76 31.84 1.71
N GLU A 269 -9.69 31.63 0.78
CA GLU A 269 -11.10 31.47 1.12
C GLU A 269 -11.38 30.06 1.65
N CYS A 270 -12.26 29.98 2.65
CA CYS A 270 -12.79 28.73 3.15
C CYS A 270 -13.89 28.24 2.21
N ARG A 271 -13.60 27.21 1.41
CA ARG A 271 -14.54 26.63 0.44
C ARG A 271 -15.62 25.79 1.12
N ALA A 272 -15.24 25.03 2.14
CA ALA A 272 -16.15 24.15 2.85
C ALA A 272 -15.83 24.12 4.35
N GLU A 273 -16.88 24.12 5.16
CA GLU A 273 -16.81 23.90 6.60
C GLU A 273 -17.62 22.65 6.95
N LEU A 274 -16.91 21.59 7.29
CA LEU A 274 -17.47 20.28 7.55
C LEU A 274 -17.73 20.14 9.06
N ARG A 275 -19.00 20.25 9.45
CA ARG A 275 -19.45 20.15 10.84
C ARG A 275 -20.32 18.91 11.01
N ALA A 276 -19.70 17.83 11.48
CA ALA A 276 -20.45 16.64 11.86
C ALA A 276 -19.81 15.85 13.01
N HIS A 277 -18.56 16.13 13.38
CA HIS A 277 -17.95 15.50 14.54
C HIS A 277 -18.53 16.05 15.84
N ASP A 278 -18.64 15.19 16.84
CA ASP A 278 -19.20 15.53 18.16
C ASP A 278 -18.11 15.99 19.16
N HIS A 279 -16.84 15.88 18.74
CA HIS A 279 -15.67 16.26 19.53
C HIS A 279 -14.52 16.74 18.64
N VAL A 280 -13.46 17.24 19.28
CA VAL A 280 -12.17 17.65 18.69
C VAL A 280 -11.69 16.70 17.59
N VAL A 281 -11.35 17.27 16.44
CA VAL A 281 -10.79 16.53 15.30
C VAL A 281 -9.27 16.55 15.38
N GLU A 282 -8.66 15.38 15.50
CA GLU A 282 -7.20 15.23 15.69
C GLU A 282 -6.46 15.08 14.37
N CYS A 283 -7.02 14.34 13.41
CA CYS A 283 -6.35 14.04 12.16
C CYS A 283 -7.28 14.19 10.95
N VAL A 284 -6.66 14.43 9.80
CA VAL A 284 -7.27 14.72 8.50
C VAL A 284 -6.35 14.23 7.39
N VAL A 285 -6.84 13.46 6.43
CA VAL A 285 -6.04 12.98 5.29
C VAL A 285 -6.87 12.98 4.02
N TRP A 286 -6.27 13.42 2.91
CA TRP A 286 -6.87 13.35 1.59
C TRP A 286 -6.86 11.92 1.05
N ALA A 287 -7.98 11.52 0.45
CA ALA A 287 -8.04 10.24 -0.22
C ALA A 287 -7.22 10.28 -1.52
N PRO A 288 -6.41 9.26 -1.83
CA PRO A 288 -5.80 9.13 -3.14
C PRO A 288 -6.87 8.80 -4.18
N ASP A 289 -6.59 9.09 -5.46
CA ASP A 289 -7.54 8.87 -6.56
C ASP A 289 -7.99 7.40 -6.66
N CYS A 290 -7.12 6.46 -6.28
CA CYS A 290 -7.45 5.02 -6.24
C CYS A 290 -8.52 4.66 -5.19
N ALA A 291 -8.71 5.47 -4.14
CA ALA A 291 -9.71 5.24 -3.11
C ALA A 291 -11.12 5.70 -3.53
N ALA A 292 -11.21 6.54 -4.58
CA ALA A 292 -12.48 7.11 -5.04
C ALA A 292 -13.52 6.05 -5.40
N ALA A 293 -13.11 4.95 -6.05
CA ALA A 293 -14.00 3.87 -6.41
C ALA A 293 -14.60 3.17 -5.17
N ALA A 294 -13.75 2.82 -4.20
CA ALA A 294 -14.19 2.15 -2.97
C ALA A 294 -15.11 3.03 -2.13
N ILE A 295 -14.83 4.34 -2.07
CA ILE A 295 -15.67 5.33 -1.35
C ILE A 295 -17.04 5.49 -2.04
N ASN A 296 -17.07 5.58 -3.38
CA ASN A 296 -18.32 5.70 -4.12
C ASN A 296 -19.20 4.45 -4.00
N GLU A 297 -18.60 3.25 -4.06
CA GLU A 297 -19.30 1.99 -3.80
C GLU A 297 -19.88 1.96 -2.39
N ALA A 298 -19.09 2.38 -1.39
CA ALA A 298 -19.55 2.45 0.00
C ALA A 298 -20.67 3.48 0.19
N ALA A 299 -20.63 4.61 -0.53
CA ALA A 299 -21.67 5.63 -0.48
C ALA A 299 -23.01 5.17 -1.09
N GLY A 300 -23.06 3.98 -1.71
CA GLY A 300 -24.29 3.40 -2.27
C GLY A 300 -24.72 4.06 -3.58
N VAL A 301 -23.77 4.64 -4.33
CA VAL A 301 -24.08 5.24 -5.62
C VAL A 301 -24.06 4.16 -6.71
N ASP A 302 -25.22 3.84 -7.28
CA ASP A 302 -25.32 2.88 -8.37
C ASP A 302 -24.49 3.32 -9.60
N ASN A 303 -23.63 2.41 -10.06
CA ASN A 303 -22.64 2.61 -11.11
C ASN A 303 -23.31 3.05 -12.44
N LYS A 304 -23.26 4.37 -12.74
CA LYS A 304 -23.01 4.99 -14.07
C LYS A 304 -23.36 6.49 -14.16
N LYS A 305 -24.09 7.09 -13.20
CA LYS A 305 -24.49 8.52 -13.27
C LYS A 305 -24.28 9.38 -12.00
N GLY A 306 -23.84 8.80 -10.88
CA GLY A 306 -23.65 9.54 -9.61
C GLY A 306 -22.28 9.39 -8.96
N ALA A 307 -21.29 8.83 -9.67
CA ALA A 307 -19.94 8.69 -9.12
C ALA A 307 -19.39 10.08 -8.80
N ARG A 308 -19.14 10.33 -7.51
CA ARG A 308 -18.54 11.59 -7.07
C ARG A 308 -17.08 11.54 -7.49
N ALA A 309 -16.65 12.55 -8.24
CA ALA A 309 -15.26 12.67 -8.69
C ALA A 309 -14.30 13.02 -7.53
N GLY A 310 -14.83 13.27 -6.33
CA GLY A 310 -14.08 13.82 -5.21
C GLY A 310 -13.94 15.34 -5.30
N PRO A 311 -13.02 15.94 -4.52
CA PRO A 311 -12.02 15.25 -3.70
C PRO A 311 -12.62 14.72 -2.38
N PHE A 312 -12.18 13.52 -1.98
CA PHE A 312 -12.60 12.91 -0.72
C PHE A 312 -11.57 13.12 0.38
N LEU A 313 -12.05 13.12 1.62
CA LEU A 313 -11.24 13.37 2.80
C LEU A 313 -11.67 12.43 3.93
N ALA A 314 -10.71 11.97 4.73
CA ALA A 314 -10.96 11.26 5.98
C ALA A 314 -10.57 12.14 7.15
N SER A 315 -11.36 12.13 8.22
CA SER A 315 -10.99 12.77 9.49
C SER A 315 -11.22 11.83 10.65
N GLY A 316 -10.30 11.85 11.62
CA GLY A 316 -10.38 11.10 12.86
C GLY A 316 -10.55 12.05 14.04
N SER A 317 -11.44 11.69 14.97
CA SER A 317 -11.81 12.54 16.09
C SER A 317 -11.70 11.81 17.43
N ARG A 318 -11.71 12.61 18.50
CA ARG A 318 -11.84 12.15 19.88
C ARG A 318 -13.21 11.54 20.18
N ASP A 319 -14.19 11.71 19.29
CA ASP A 319 -15.49 11.01 19.34
C ASP A 319 -15.39 9.51 19.00
N LYS A 320 -14.17 8.99 18.81
CA LYS A 320 -13.85 7.59 18.50
C LYS A 320 -14.27 7.15 17.10
N SER A 321 -14.67 8.11 16.26
CA SER A 321 -15.13 7.87 14.91
C SER A 321 -14.15 8.39 13.87
N ILE A 322 -14.15 7.72 12.72
CA ILE A 322 -13.51 8.21 11.50
C ILE A 322 -14.61 8.53 10.52
N ARG A 323 -14.62 9.74 9.97
CA ARG A 323 -15.62 10.19 9.00
C ARG A 323 -14.98 10.33 7.64
N ILE A 324 -15.66 9.84 6.61
CA ILE A 324 -15.30 10.04 5.22
C ILE A 324 -16.22 11.11 4.62
N TRP A 325 -15.63 12.08 3.94
CA TRP A 325 -16.29 13.27 3.44
C TRP A 325 -16.11 13.39 1.95
N ASP A 326 -17.14 13.94 1.31
CA ASP A 326 -17.05 14.49 -0.03
C ASP A 326 -16.97 16.02 0.11
N VAL A 327 -15.81 16.58 -0.23
CA VAL A 327 -15.55 18.02 -0.12
C VAL A 327 -16.32 18.81 -1.17
N GLY A 328 -16.59 18.22 -2.34
CA GLY A 328 -17.37 18.87 -3.39
C GLY A 328 -18.82 19.09 -2.97
N ALA A 329 -19.40 18.10 -2.29
CA ALA A 329 -20.76 18.18 -1.75
C ALA A 329 -20.83 18.84 -0.36
N GLY A 330 -19.73 18.84 0.41
CA GLY A 330 -19.72 19.32 1.79
C GLY A 330 -20.43 18.39 2.78
N VAL A 331 -20.54 17.09 2.45
CA VAL A 331 -21.35 16.13 3.22
C VAL A 331 -20.48 14.96 3.71
N ALA A 332 -20.73 14.51 4.94
CA ALA A 332 -20.19 13.25 5.45
C ALA A 332 -20.88 12.07 4.75
N LEU A 333 -20.12 11.24 4.04
CA LEU A 333 -20.63 10.08 3.30
C LEU A 333 -21.03 8.95 4.24
N PHE A 334 -20.13 8.59 5.14
CA PHE A 334 -20.33 7.54 6.12
C PHE A 334 -19.31 7.68 7.27
N VAL A 335 -19.59 6.95 8.34
CA VAL A 335 -18.80 6.93 9.57
C VAL A 335 -18.29 5.51 9.78
N LEU A 336 -17.01 5.39 10.14
CA LEU A 336 -16.38 4.16 10.60
C LEU A 336 -16.28 4.24 12.11
N THR A 337 -17.10 3.46 12.79
CA THR A 337 -17.14 3.37 14.25
C THR A 337 -16.54 2.05 14.70
N GLY A 338 -15.69 2.09 15.73
CA GLY A 338 -15.22 0.87 16.36
C GLY A 338 -14.05 1.05 17.32
N HIS A 339 -13.23 2.09 17.16
CA HIS A 339 -12.22 2.42 18.16
C HIS A 339 -12.87 2.73 19.52
N ASP A 340 -12.17 2.39 20.60
CA ASP A 340 -12.70 2.56 21.95
C ASP A 340 -12.29 3.90 22.57
N ASN A 341 -11.35 4.60 21.93
CA ASN A 341 -10.80 5.88 22.36
C ASN A 341 -10.42 6.78 21.16
N TRP A 342 -9.77 7.91 21.45
CA TRP A 342 -9.44 8.97 20.47
C TRP A 342 -8.63 8.47 19.28
N VAL A 343 -9.08 8.80 18.08
CA VAL A 343 -8.35 8.46 16.85
C VAL A 343 -7.28 9.52 16.57
N ARG A 344 -6.02 9.12 16.64
CA ARG A 344 -4.85 10.02 16.48
C ARG A 344 -4.28 10.07 15.08
N GLY A 345 -4.34 8.96 14.36
CA GLY A 345 -3.79 8.84 13.02
C GLY A 345 -4.73 8.10 12.09
N VAL A 346 -4.78 8.54 10.84
CA VAL A 346 -5.54 7.90 9.76
C VAL A 346 -4.68 7.99 8.51
N VAL A 347 -4.53 6.89 7.76
CA VAL A 347 -3.80 6.84 6.48
C VAL A 347 -4.54 5.95 5.51
N PHE A 348 -4.64 6.40 4.26
CA PHE A 348 -5.17 5.59 3.17
C PHE A 348 -4.11 4.60 2.68
N HIS A 349 -4.55 3.38 2.45
CA HIS A 349 -3.73 2.38 1.80
C HIS A 349 -3.42 2.80 0.35
N PRO A 350 -2.21 2.56 -0.19
CA PRO A 350 -1.83 2.96 -1.55
C PRO A 350 -2.74 2.37 -2.64
N GLY A 351 -3.32 1.19 -2.39
CA GLY A 351 -4.30 0.57 -3.28
C GLY A 351 -5.74 1.10 -3.14
N GLY A 352 -6.02 2.04 -2.24
CA GLY A 352 -7.31 2.71 -2.10
C GLY A 352 -8.46 1.89 -1.51
N LYS A 353 -8.30 0.57 -1.36
CA LYS A 353 -9.32 -0.34 -0.79
C LYS A 353 -9.45 -0.23 0.74
N PHE A 354 -8.33 0.00 1.42
CA PHE A 354 -8.26 -0.02 2.88
C PHE A 354 -7.91 1.35 3.46
N LEU A 355 -8.30 1.56 4.70
CA LEU A 355 -7.87 2.67 5.54
C LEU A 355 -7.25 2.09 6.81
N VAL A 356 -6.12 2.64 7.26
CA VAL A 356 -5.49 2.25 8.53
C VAL A 356 -5.60 3.41 9.51
N SER A 357 -5.94 3.11 10.76
CA SER A 357 -6.04 4.11 11.81
C SER A 357 -5.33 3.70 13.10
N ALA A 358 -4.83 4.70 13.82
CA ALA A 358 -4.20 4.59 15.14
C ALA A 358 -5.03 5.32 16.18
N SER A 359 -5.13 4.74 17.37
CA SER A 359 -5.94 5.28 18.46
C SER A 359 -5.28 5.16 19.82
N ASP A 360 -5.76 5.97 20.76
CA ASP A 360 -5.46 5.90 22.19
C ASP A 360 -5.99 4.61 22.84
N ASP A 361 -6.73 3.75 22.11
CA ASP A 361 -7.05 2.40 22.55
C ASP A 361 -5.88 1.41 22.41
N LYS A 362 -4.70 1.90 22.00
CA LYS A 362 -3.44 1.14 21.80
C LYS A 362 -3.45 0.25 20.56
N THR A 363 -4.51 0.32 19.76
CA THR A 363 -4.68 -0.51 18.57
C THR A 363 -4.41 0.23 17.28
N LEU A 364 -3.96 -0.52 16.29
CA LEU A 364 -4.09 -0.16 14.88
C LEU A 364 -5.27 -0.92 14.29
N ARG A 365 -6.15 -0.24 13.58
CA ARG A 365 -7.29 -0.87 12.90
C ARG A 365 -7.20 -0.69 11.39
N VAL A 366 -7.52 -1.76 10.68
CA VAL A 366 -7.61 -1.78 9.22
C VAL A 366 -9.08 -1.87 8.84
N TRP A 367 -9.54 -0.87 8.10
CA TRP A 367 -10.93 -0.72 7.67
C TRP A 367 -11.04 -1.02 6.19
N ASP A 368 -12.05 -1.80 5.83
CA ASP A 368 -12.47 -1.99 4.45
C ASP A 368 -13.46 -0.89 4.09
N LEU A 369 -13.04 0.03 3.20
CA LEU A 369 -13.83 1.20 2.84
C LEU A 369 -15.14 0.81 2.16
N ARG A 370 -15.12 -0.19 1.28
CA ARG A 370 -16.30 -0.64 0.53
C ARG A 370 -17.40 -1.15 1.46
N ASN A 371 -17.01 -1.97 2.44
CA ASN A 371 -17.93 -2.65 3.34
C ASN A 371 -18.17 -1.88 4.66
N LYS A 372 -17.51 -0.73 4.86
CA LYS A 372 -17.58 0.10 6.07
C LYS A 372 -17.28 -0.64 7.37
N ARG A 373 -16.45 -1.70 7.30
CA ARG A 373 -16.20 -2.59 8.43
C ARG A 373 -14.73 -2.61 8.83
N CYS A 374 -14.48 -2.76 10.13
CA CYS A 374 -13.15 -3.10 10.60
C CYS A 374 -12.83 -4.55 10.19
N THR A 375 -11.80 -4.72 9.38
CA THR A 375 -11.35 -6.03 8.90
C THR A 375 -10.36 -6.66 9.87
N LYS A 376 -9.49 -5.83 10.46
CA LYS A 376 -8.46 -6.30 11.39
C LYS A 376 -8.22 -5.27 12.48
N THR A 377 -8.09 -5.77 13.71
CA THR A 377 -7.56 -5.03 14.86
C THR A 377 -6.22 -5.63 15.22
N LEU A 378 -5.22 -4.77 15.41
CA LEU A 378 -3.87 -5.12 15.84
C LEU A 378 -3.60 -4.42 17.16
N ASP A 379 -3.27 -5.18 18.20
CA ASP A 379 -2.74 -4.65 19.45
C ASP A 379 -1.30 -4.20 19.22
N ALA A 380 -1.13 -2.93 18.87
CA ALA A 380 0.13 -2.44 18.33
C ALA A 380 1.13 -2.15 19.44
N HIS A 381 0.70 -1.49 20.51
CA HIS A 381 1.59 -0.92 21.52
C HIS A 381 1.10 -1.19 22.95
N LYS A 382 2.00 -1.02 23.94
CA LYS A 382 1.63 -1.15 25.36
C LYS A 382 0.86 0.07 25.88
N HIS A 383 1.06 1.21 25.21
CA HIS A 383 0.42 2.49 25.46
C HIS A 383 -0.24 3.03 24.18
N PHE A 384 -0.83 4.23 24.27
CA PHE A 384 -1.56 4.92 23.21
C PHE A 384 -0.74 5.06 21.93
N CYS A 385 -1.35 4.76 20.78
CA CYS A 385 -0.72 4.89 19.48
C CYS A 385 -0.97 6.30 18.94
N THR A 386 0.10 7.05 18.72
CA THR A 386 0.06 8.49 18.39
C THR A 386 0.04 8.74 16.89
N SER A 387 0.73 7.92 16.12
CA SER A 387 0.93 8.15 14.70
C SER A 387 1.15 6.84 13.95
N LEU A 388 0.87 6.90 12.65
CA LEU A 388 1.15 5.81 11.73
C LEU A 388 1.46 6.38 10.34
N ASP A 389 2.20 5.61 9.55
CA ASP A 389 2.41 5.87 8.13
C ASP A 389 2.48 4.57 7.34
N PHE A 390 2.11 4.63 6.06
CA PHE A 390 2.05 3.48 5.16
C PHE A 390 2.96 3.74 3.95
N HIS A 391 3.90 2.82 3.68
CA HIS A 391 4.83 3.02 2.57
C HIS A 391 4.11 2.90 1.21
N LYS A 392 4.33 3.85 0.30
CA LYS A 392 3.60 3.91 -0.97
C LYS A 392 3.88 2.72 -1.91
N SER A 393 5.11 2.21 -1.91
CA SER A 393 5.56 1.14 -2.82
C SER A 393 5.96 -0.18 -2.14
N HIS A 394 6.11 -0.20 -0.82
CA HIS A 394 6.65 -1.35 -0.08
C HIS A 394 5.62 -1.82 0.93
N PRO A 395 5.59 -3.12 1.28
CA PRO A 395 4.60 -3.68 2.18
C PRO A 395 4.94 -3.40 3.66
N TYR A 396 5.17 -2.14 4.02
CA TYR A 396 5.51 -1.75 5.39
C TYR A 396 4.57 -0.68 5.94
N VAL A 397 4.19 -0.86 7.20
CA VAL A 397 3.49 0.15 8.02
C VAL A 397 4.36 0.45 9.21
N ILE A 398 4.43 1.70 9.60
CA ILE A 398 5.12 2.12 10.81
C ILE A 398 4.13 2.75 11.76
N SER A 399 4.33 2.51 13.05
CA SER A 399 3.53 3.12 14.10
C SER A 399 4.40 3.67 15.22
N GLY A 400 4.02 4.84 15.71
CA GLY A 400 4.60 5.49 16.88
C GLY A 400 3.64 5.45 18.06
N SER A 401 4.19 5.44 19.26
CA SER A 401 3.42 5.36 20.50
C SER A 401 4.04 6.17 21.63
N VAL A 402 3.20 6.43 22.63
CA VAL A 402 3.59 7.06 23.89
C VAL A 402 4.56 6.19 24.71
N ASP A 403 4.61 4.88 24.44
CA ASP A 403 5.58 3.96 25.05
C ASP A 403 7.03 4.13 24.53
N GLN A 404 7.30 5.20 23.78
CA GLN A 404 8.62 5.59 23.27
C GLN A 404 9.18 4.61 22.22
N THR A 405 8.33 3.71 21.71
CA THR A 405 8.71 2.74 20.69
C THR A 405 8.16 3.12 19.32
N VAL A 406 8.96 2.84 18.30
CA VAL A 406 8.52 2.85 16.90
C VAL A 406 8.49 1.40 16.43
N LYS A 407 7.33 0.93 15.97
CA LYS A 407 7.18 -0.43 15.45
C LYS A 407 7.04 -0.44 13.95
N VAL A 408 7.72 -1.39 13.31
CA VAL A 408 7.65 -1.65 11.87
C VAL A 408 6.85 -2.93 11.66
N TRP A 409 5.79 -2.86 10.87
CA TRP A 409 4.88 -3.94 10.56
C TRP A 409 5.04 -4.37 9.11
N GLU A 410 5.23 -5.65 8.88
CA GLU A 410 5.21 -6.23 7.54
C GLU A 410 3.76 -6.50 7.12
N CYS A 411 3.42 -6.06 5.91
CA CYS A 411 2.13 -6.34 5.31
C CYS A 411 2.17 -7.66 4.55
N ARG A 412 1.18 -8.51 4.78
CA ARG A 412 1.14 -9.87 4.23
C ARG A 412 -0.19 -10.29 3.66
#